data_AF-A0A117KEV1-F1
#
_entry.id   AF-A0A117KEV1-F1
#
_cell.length_a   1.000
_cell.length_b   1.000
_cell.length_c   1.000
_cell.angle_alpha   90.00
_cell.angle_beta   90.00
_cell.angle_gamma   90.00
#
_symmetry.space_group_name_H-M   'P 1'
#
loop_
_entity.id
_entity.type
_entity.pdbx_description
1 polymer ?
#
loop_
_entity_poly.entity_id
_entity_poly.type
_entity_poly.pdbx_seq_one_letter_code
_entity_poly.pdbx_strand_id
1 'polypeptide(L)'
;MNIKIPKLKTTLFFTSFALFSLLTSCDNEEERWTDVQEDPVTEIITDLDARRIISFKVTNPGEEQAIYSAVNNLDRTITVYLPSYYQYEYLETAIALPEKTTISPAATELVPVFAKTPFLYTTKAADGSTAIYTVKVVIQQPKLVLNELSTETSTYSVAVSASLSLKGENFIPSYEVTKVYAVDAQGNKKWQFQQYNDGLDLFSFSGKYSFGGAIADITLEANTDYWIQMESYNLTAKMKYPIRFTK
;
A
#
# COMPACT_ATOMS: atom_id res chain seq x y z
N MET A 1 69.14 -15.29 -49.98
CA MET A 1 69.40 -16.38 -50.95
C MET A 1 68.07 -16.71 -51.62
N ASN A 2 67.93 -16.35 -52.90
CA ASN A 2 66.75 -16.62 -53.73
C ASN A 2 66.69 -18.11 -54.06
N ILE A 3 65.59 -18.80 -53.74
CA ILE A 3 65.22 -20.05 -54.44
C ILE A 3 63.70 -20.07 -54.68
N LYS A 4 63.35 -20.05 -55.96
CA LYS A 4 62.04 -20.34 -56.54
C LYS A 4 61.72 -21.83 -56.39
N ILE A 5 60.45 -22.19 -56.22
CA ILE A 5 59.94 -23.54 -56.55
C ILE A 5 58.72 -23.39 -57.48
N PRO A 6 58.60 -24.19 -58.56
CA PRO A 6 57.88 -23.82 -59.77
C PRO A 6 56.45 -24.39 -59.84
N LYS A 7 55.70 -23.87 -60.81
CA LYS A 7 54.39 -24.35 -61.27
C LYS A 7 54.43 -25.84 -61.63
N LEU A 8 53.43 -26.60 -61.16
CA LEU A 8 53.03 -27.87 -61.76
C LEU A 8 51.70 -27.72 -62.49
N LYS A 9 51.59 -28.49 -63.57
CA LYS A 9 50.78 -28.28 -64.76
C LYS A 9 49.30 -28.59 -64.57
N THR A 10 48.50 -27.79 -65.24
CA THR A 10 47.17 -28.08 -65.78
C THR A 10 47.18 -29.38 -66.57
N THR A 11 46.26 -30.30 -66.33
CA THR A 11 45.19 -30.73 -67.27
C THR A 11 44.42 -31.92 -66.72
N LEU A 12 43.15 -32.03 -67.16
CA LEU A 12 42.19 -33.11 -66.92
C LEU A 12 41.57 -33.08 -65.51
N PHE A 13 40.26 -32.98 -65.29
CA PHE A 13 39.13 -33.40 -66.09
C PHE A 13 37.99 -32.39 -65.91
N PHE A 14 37.54 -31.82 -67.03
CA PHE A 14 36.14 -31.51 -67.25
C PHE A 14 35.32 -32.76 -66.92
N THR A 15 34.39 -32.70 -65.98
CA THR A 15 33.14 -33.51 -65.85
C THR A 15 32.80 -33.74 -64.37
N SER A 16 32.28 -32.73 -63.69
CA SER A 16 31.29 -32.90 -62.60
C SER A 16 30.77 -31.54 -62.13
N PHE A 17 30.31 -30.71 -63.08
CA PHE A 17 29.67 -29.42 -62.78
C PHE A 17 28.14 -29.49 -62.81
N ALA A 18 27.56 -30.69 -62.71
CA ALA A 18 26.12 -30.90 -62.90
C ALA A 18 25.43 -31.67 -61.77
N LEU A 19 26.09 -31.91 -60.63
CA LEU A 19 25.51 -32.72 -59.55
C LEU A 19 25.71 -32.16 -58.13
N PHE A 20 25.92 -30.85 -58.00
CA PHE A 20 25.90 -30.17 -56.68
C PHE A 20 24.90 -29.00 -56.60
N SER A 21 24.17 -28.71 -57.68
CA SER A 21 23.17 -27.64 -57.74
C SER A 21 21.75 -28.08 -57.36
N LEU A 22 21.57 -29.31 -56.84
CA LEU A 22 20.27 -29.85 -56.44
C LEU A 22 20.07 -29.93 -54.91
N LEU A 23 20.96 -29.35 -54.10
CA LEU A 23 20.86 -29.37 -52.63
C LEU A 23 20.65 -27.99 -51.98
N THR A 24 20.23 -26.97 -52.74
CA THR A 24 19.96 -25.63 -52.18
C THR A 24 18.57 -25.12 -52.54
N SER A 25 17.56 -25.99 -52.45
CA SER A 25 16.15 -25.58 -52.42
C SER A 25 15.49 -26.15 -51.16
N CYS A 26 16.11 -25.86 -50.02
CA CYS A 26 15.31 -25.46 -48.87
C CYS A 26 15.28 -23.94 -48.94
N ASP A 27 14.30 -23.40 -49.68
CA ASP A 27 13.90 -22.02 -49.45
C ASP A 27 13.47 -21.96 -47.98
N ASN A 28 14.31 -21.36 -47.14
CA ASN A 28 13.91 -21.06 -45.77
C ASN A 28 12.64 -20.21 -45.88
N GLU A 29 11.49 -20.74 -45.47
CA GLU A 29 10.24 -19.97 -45.29
C GLU A 29 10.35 -18.96 -44.13
N GLU A 30 11.54 -18.45 -43.81
CA GLU A 30 11.78 -17.58 -42.65
C GLU A 30 11.56 -16.08 -42.92
N GLU A 31 11.12 -15.67 -44.12
CA GLU A 31 10.83 -14.27 -44.44
C GLU A 31 9.33 -13.97 -44.63
N ARG A 32 8.43 -14.81 -44.10
CA ARG A 32 6.97 -14.63 -44.28
C ARG A 32 6.25 -13.82 -43.19
N TRP A 33 6.99 -13.18 -42.30
CA TRP A 33 6.43 -12.30 -41.27
C TRP A 33 7.21 -11.00 -41.23
N THR A 34 6.90 -10.08 -42.14
CA THR A 34 7.20 -8.67 -41.90
C THR A 34 6.27 -8.20 -40.79
N ASP A 35 6.84 -7.84 -39.64
CA ASP A 35 6.10 -7.20 -38.56
C ASP A 35 5.64 -5.83 -39.08
N VAL A 36 4.40 -5.77 -39.59
CA VAL A 36 3.78 -4.53 -40.05
C VAL A 36 3.28 -3.84 -38.79
N GLN A 37 4.09 -2.93 -38.25
CA GLN A 37 3.56 -1.99 -37.27
C GLN A 37 2.48 -1.15 -37.97
N GLU A 38 1.23 -1.38 -37.60
CA GLU A 38 0.15 -0.48 -37.98
C GLU A 38 0.44 0.92 -37.44
N ASP A 39 0.06 1.93 -38.21
CA ASP A 39 0.13 3.31 -37.75
C ASP A 39 -0.62 3.43 -36.42
N PRO A 40 -0.06 4.12 -35.41
CA PRO A 40 -0.71 4.24 -34.11
C PRO A 40 -2.08 4.92 -34.26
N VAL A 41 -3.15 4.14 -34.12
CA VAL A 41 -4.52 4.66 -34.10
C VAL A 41 -4.73 5.35 -32.76
N THR A 42 -4.94 6.67 -32.81
CA THR A 42 -5.32 7.44 -31.62
C THR A 42 -6.83 7.50 -31.55
N GLU A 43 -7.43 6.72 -30.63
CA GLU A 43 -8.85 6.87 -30.32
C GLU A 43 -9.08 8.18 -29.56
N ILE A 44 -9.75 9.14 -30.20
CA ILE A 44 -10.18 10.38 -29.55
C ILE A 44 -11.56 10.12 -28.95
N ILE A 45 -11.63 9.90 -27.64
CA ILE A 45 -12.91 9.80 -26.93
C ILE A 45 -13.45 11.22 -26.73
N THR A 46 -14.41 11.63 -27.56
CA THR A 46 -14.95 13.00 -27.57
C THR A 46 -16.08 13.25 -26.56
N ASP A 47 -16.68 12.20 -25.99
CA ASP A 47 -17.82 12.30 -25.06
C ASP A 47 -17.48 11.76 -23.66
N LEU A 48 -16.41 12.29 -23.06
CA LEU A 48 -16.10 12.01 -21.66
C LEU A 48 -16.85 13.00 -20.76
N ASP A 49 -17.52 12.46 -19.73
CA ASP A 49 -18.27 13.26 -18.74
C ASP A 49 -17.46 14.47 -18.26
N ALA A 50 -17.99 15.68 -18.48
CA ALA A 50 -17.33 16.93 -18.13
C ALA A 50 -17.14 17.10 -16.61
N ARG A 51 -17.91 16.39 -15.79
CA ARG A 51 -17.82 16.42 -14.32
C ARG A 51 -16.82 15.38 -13.78
N ARG A 52 -16.09 14.68 -14.65
CA ARG A 52 -15.15 13.64 -14.24
C ARG A 52 -13.97 14.20 -13.46
N ILE A 53 -13.32 13.35 -12.66
CA ILE A 53 -11.96 13.60 -12.19
C ILE A 53 -11.01 12.89 -13.15
N ILE A 54 -9.98 13.60 -13.63
CA ILE A 54 -8.98 13.06 -14.56
C ILE A 54 -7.94 12.27 -13.78
N SER A 55 -7.40 12.86 -12.72
CA SER A 55 -6.45 12.19 -11.83
C SER A 55 -6.58 12.70 -10.41
N PHE A 56 -6.26 11.83 -9.47
CA PHE A 56 -6.13 12.15 -8.06
C PHE A 56 -4.84 11.54 -7.56
N LYS A 57 -4.00 12.34 -6.90
CA LYS A 57 -2.75 11.85 -6.30
C LYS A 57 -2.55 12.43 -4.91
N VAL A 58 -1.95 11.65 -4.03
CA VAL A 58 -1.52 12.07 -2.70
C VAL A 58 -0.08 12.58 -2.80
N THR A 59 0.17 13.80 -2.33
CA THR A 59 1.44 14.51 -2.52
C THR A 59 2.29 14.61 -1.25
N ASN A 60 1.83 14.09 -0.11
CA ASN A 60 2.59 14.12 1.15
C ASN A 60 4.05 13.60 1.02
N PRO A 61 4.36 12.54 0.25
CA PRO A 61 5.75 12.09 0.07
C PRO A 61 6.60 13.02 -0.82
N GLY A 62 6.01 14.04 -1.42
CA GLY A 62 6.57 14.88 -2.48
C GLY A 62 6.05 14.50 -3.87
N GLU A 63 6.14 15.44 -4.82
CA GLU A 63 5.60 15.29 -6.18
C GLU A 63 6.20 14.11 -6.95
N GLU A 64 7.50 13.84 -6.77
CA GLU A 64 8.21 12.74 -7.43
C GLU A 64 7.79 11.35 -6.92
N GLN A 65 7.28 11.29 -5.68
CA GLN A 65 6.86 10.07 -5.01
C GLN A 65 5.35 10.07 -4.73
N ALA A 66 4.60 10.89 -5.47
CA ALA A 66 3.18 11.02 -5.30
C ALA A 66 2.47 9.66 -5.49
N ILE A 67 1.52 9.37 -4.61
CA ILE A 67 0.76 8.12 -4.67
C ILE A 67 -0.45 8.36 -5.56
N TYR A 68 -0.43 7.76 -6.75
CA TYR A 68 -1.54 7.85 -7.69
C TYR A 68 -2.69 6.95 -7.24
N SER A 69 -3.89 7.54 -7.20
CA SER A 69 -5.11 6.86 -6.75
C SER A 69 -5.94 6.38 -7.94
N ALA A 70 -6.73 5.35 -7.72
CA ALA A 70 -7.67 4.87 -8.72
C ALA A 70 -8.93 5.73 -8.73
N VAL A 71 -9.24 6.37 -9.86
CA VAL A 71 -10.46 7.16 -10.06
C VAL A 71 -11.46 6.34 -10.88
N ASN A 72 -12.61 6.03 -10.30
CA ASN A 72 -13.73 5.41 -11.00
C ASN A 72 -14.83 6.46 -11.20
N ASN A 73 -14.95 6.93 -12.44
CA ASN A 73 -15.91 7.96 -12.82
C ASN A 73 -17.34 7.41 -13.03
N LEU A 74 -17.54 6.09 -13.14
CA LEU A 74 -18.88 5.50 -13.19
C LEU A 74 -19.48 5.42 -11.78
N ASP A 75 -18.73 4.85 -10.84
CA ASP A 75 -19.15 4.66 -9.45
C ASP A 75 -18.93 5.89 -8.57
N ARG A 76 -18.28 6.93 -9.12
CA ARG A 76 -17.89 8.16 -8.43
C ARG A 76 -17.10 7.88 -7.15
N THR A 77 -16.03 7.11 -7.30
CA THR A 77 -15.14 6.78 -6.18
C THR A 77 -13.70 7.09 -6.52
N ILE A 78 -12.96 7.58 -5.52
CA ILE A 78 -11.51 7.70 -5.54
C ILE A 78 -10.98 6.68 -4.53
N THR A 79 -10.16 5.72 -4.95
CA THR A 79 -9.54 4.74 -4.05
C THR A 79 -8.07 5.05 -3.89
N VAL A 80 -7.70 5.47 -2.69
CA VAL A 80 -6.32 5.76 -2.29
C VAL A 80 -5.75 4.52 -1.62
N TYR A 81 -4.74 3.89 -2.23
CA TYR A 81 -4.00 2.80 -1.59
C TYR A 81 -2.82 3.41 -0.85
N LEU A 82 -2.92 3.51 0.49
CA LEU A 82 -1.94 4.19 1.32
C LEU A 82 -1.01 3.18 2.00
N PRO A 83 0.30 3.16 1.68
CA PRO A 83 1.26 2.35 2.41
C PRO A 83 1.33 2.76 3.89
N SER A 84 1.21 1.78 4.78
CA SER A 84 1.02 2.05 6.21
C SER A 84 2.26 2.62 6.91
N TYR A 85 3.45 2.45 6.32
CA TYR A 85 4.70 2.98 6.86
C TYR A 85 4.79 4.51 6.80
N TYR A 86 3.95 5.18 6.01
CA TYR A 86 3.88 6.64 5.98
C TYR A 86 3.20 7.24 7.20
N GLN A 87 2.34 6.47 7.90
CA GLN A 87 1.73 6.86 9.17
C GLN A 87 0.91 8.17 9.09
N TYR A 88 0.42 8.52 7.89
CA TYR A 88 -0.33 9.75 7.70
C TYR A 88 -1.70 9.71 8.38
N GLU A 89 -2.04 10.84 8.98
CA GLU A 89 -3.38 11.14 9.53
C GLU A 89 -4.21 11.99 8.56
N TYR A 90 -3.53 12.72 7.67
CA TYR A 90 -4.12 13.61 6.67
C TYR A 90 -3.39 13.47 5.34
N LEU A 91 -4.14 13.56 4.24
CA LEU A 91 -3.61 13.51 2.89
C LEU A 91 -3.62 14.91 2.27
N GLU A 92 -2.47 15.33 1.79
CA GLU A 92 -2.32 16.42 0.82
C GLU A 92 -2.58 15.86 -0.57
N THR A 93 -3.35 16.57 -1.39
CA THR A 93 -3.81 16.02 -2.67
C THR A 93 -3.63 17.00 -3.82
N ALA A 94 -3.40 16.45 -5.00
CA ALA A 94 -3.49 17.16 -6.25
C ALA A 94 -4.51 16.47 -7.16
N ILE A 95 -5.44 17.27 -7.70
CA ILE A 95 -6.59 16.79 -8.47
C ILE A 95 -6.59 17.48 -9.83
N ALA A 96 -6.56 16.70 -10.90
CA ALA A 96 -6.72 17.20 -12.26
C ALA A 96 -8.17 17.06 -12.70
N LEU A 97 -8.70 18.13 -13.29
CA LEU A 97 -10.09 18.23 -13.74
C LEU A 97 -10.14 18.66 -15.21
N PRO A 98 -11.24 18.37 -15.92
CA PRO A 98 -11.49 18.96 -17.22
C PRO A 98 -11.50 20.49 -17.15
N GLU A 99 -11.23 21.15 -18.28
CA GLU A 99 -11.26 22.61 -18.34
C GLU A 99 -12.57 23.18 -17.81
N LYS A 100 -12.46 24.30 -17.06
CA LYS A 100 -13.60 25.03 -16.47
C LYS A 100 -14.45 24.23 -15.47
N THR A 101 -14.00 23.03 -15.08
CA THR A 101 -14.61 22.26 -14.00
C THR A 101 -14.03 22.70 -12.67
N THR A 102 -14.89 22.92 -11.67
CA THR A 102 -14.48 23.25 -10.31
C THR A 102 -14.74 22.07 -9.38
N ILE A 103 -14.13 22.10 -8.19
CA ILE A 103 -14.27 21.07 -7.17
C ILE A 103 -14.45 21.72 -5.79
N SER A 104 -15.29 21.11 -4.94
CA SER A 104 -15.51 21.50 -3.55
C SER A 104 -15.54 20.26 -2.66
N PRO A 105 -14.83 20.22 -1.52
CA PRO A 105 -13.91 21.25 -1.03
C PRO A 105 -12.73 21.47 -1.99
N ALA A 106 -11.95 22.53 -1.75
CA ALA A 106 -10.79 22.84 -2.59
C ALA A 106 -9.79 21.66 -2.58
N ALA A 107 -9.05 21.46 -3.67
CA ALA A 107 -8.07 20.37 -3.76
C ALA A 107 -6.96 20.47 -2.69
N THR A 108 -6.72 21.66 -2.15
CA THR A 108 -5.77 21.93 -1.06
C THR A 108 -6.30 21.57 0.33
N GLU A 109 -7.59 21.25 0.46
CA GLU A 109 -8.17 20.80 1.72
C GLU A 109 -7.60 19.42 2.07
N LEU A 110 -7.15 19.27 3.32
CA LEU A 110 -6.58 18.02 3.81
C LEU A 110 -7.66 16.94 3.94
N VAL A 111 -7.42 15.77 3.35
CA VAL A 111 -8.33 14.63 3.48
C VAL A 111 -7.96 13.83 4.73
N PRO A 112 -8.83 13.75 5.76
CA PRO A 112 -8.55 12.96 6.96
C PRO A 112 -8.58 11.46 6.66
N VAL A 113 -7.56 10.74 7.10
CA VAL A 113 -7.46 9.27 6.96
C VAL A 113 -8.44 8.56 7.89
N PHE A 114 -8.71 9.15 9.07
CA PHE A 114 -9.54 8.57 10.15
C PHE A 114 -10.95 9.16 10.22
N ALA A 115 -11.53 9.52 9.07
CA ALA A 115 -12.82 10.18 9.02
C ALA A 115 -13.95 9.26 9.54
N LYS A 116 -14.75 9.72 10.51
CA LYS A 116 -15.97 9.00 10.94
C LYS A 116 -17.04 8.96 9.86
N THR A 117 -17.04 9.98 9.00
CA THR A 117 -17.92 10.12 7.85
C THR A 117 -17.07 10.14 6.58
N PRO A 118 -17.53 9.53 5.47
CA PRO A 118 -16.79 9.55 4.22
C PRO A 118 -16.46 10.98 3.78
N PHE A 119 -15.24 11.19 3.29
CA PHE A 119 -14.85 12.47 2.70
C PHE A 119 -15.36 12.54 1.26
N LEU A 120 -16.03 13.64 0.91
CA LEU A 120 -16.70 13.81 -0.36
C LEU A 120 -16.14 15.01 -1.13
N TYR A 121 -15.93 14.83 -2.43
CA TYR A 121 -15.69 15.92 -3.37
C TYR A 121 -16.89 16.09 -4.30
N THR A 122 -17.31 17.32 -4.54
CA THR A 122 -18.32 17.67 -5.54
C THR A 122 -17.63 18.39 -6.68
N THR A 123 -17.65 17.81 -7.87
CA THR A 123 -17.24 18.49 -9.10
C THR A 123 -18.43 19.23 -9.70
N LYS A 124 -18.16 20.38 -10.34
CA LYS A 124 -19.15 21.16 -11.07
C LYS A 124 -18.59 21.56 -12.42
N ALA A 125 -19.24 21.11 -13.49
CA ALA A 125 -18.86 21.46 -14.87
C ALA A 125 -19.34 22.88 -15.24
N ALA A 126 -18.88 23.37 -16.39
CA ALA A 126 -19.22 24.71 -16.89
C ALA A 126 -20.72 24.90 -17.16
N ASP A 127 -21.45 23.84 -17.50
CA ASP A 127 -22.91 23.83 -17.68
C ASP A 127 -23.69 23.85 -16.36
N GLY A 128 -22.99 23.79 -15.22
CA GLY A 128 -23.55 23.79 -13.88
C GLY A 128 -23.92 22.40 -13.34
N SER A 129 -23.81 21.34 -14.13
CA SER A 129 -24.04 19.97 -13.69
C SER A 129 -22.99 19.52 -12.67
N THR A 130 -23.39 18.68 -11.71
CA THR A 130 -22.52 18.25 -10.60
C THR A 130 -22.40 16.74 -10.46
N ALA A 131 -21.27 16.27 -9.92
CA ALA A 131 -21.06 14.88 -9.54
C ALA A 131 -20.36 14.81 -8.18
N ILE A 132 -20.72 13.84 -7.35
CA ILE A 132 -20.19 13.68 -5.99
C ILE A 132 -19.34 12.43 -5.95
N TYR A 133 -18.06 12.58 -5.63
CA TYR A 133 -17.07 11.52 -5.48
C TYR A 133 -16.84 11.20 -4.01
N THR A 134 -16.82 9.91 -3.68
CA THR A 134 -16.43 9.43 -2.35
C THR A 134 -14.96 9.03 -2.34
N VAL A 135 -14.17 9.59 -1.41
CA VAL A 135 -12.79 9.17 -1.19
C VAL A 135 -12.77 7.96 -0.25
N LYS A 136 -12.13 6.89 -0.70
CA LYS A 136 -11.92 5.65 0.05
C LYS A 136 -10.43 5.47 0.27
N VAL A 137 -10.00 5.55 1.53
CA VAL A 137 -8.61 5.29 1.91
C VAL A 137 -8.48 3.83 2.31
N VAL A 138 -7.67 3.08 1.57
CA VAL A 138 -7.35 1.68 1.81
C VAL A 138 -5.92 1.62 2.34
N ILE A 139 -5.79 1.34 3.62
CA ILE A 139 -4.49 1.19 4.26
C ILE A 139 -3.88 -0.15 3.87
N GLN A 140 -2.67 -0.12 3.33
CA GLN A 140 -1.90 -1.31 2.96
C GLN A 140 -1.04 -1.77 4.15
N GLN A 141 -1.70 -2.08 5.27
CA GLN A 141 -1.06 -2.70 6.43
C GLN A 141 -1.31 -4.21 6.37
N PRO A 142 -0.27 -5.06 6.49
CA PRO A 142 -0.46 -6.49 6.67
C PRO A 142 -1.23 -6.79 7.97
N LYS A 143 -1.77 -8.01 8.09
CA LYS A 143 -2.52 -8.42 9.28
C LYS A 143 -1.70 -8.17 10.56
N LEU A 144 -2.33 -7.48 11.50
CA LEU A 144 -1.78 -7.26 12.84
C LEU A 144 -1.76 -8.57 13.62
N VAL A 145 -0.59 -8.94 14.15
CA VAL A 145 -0.42 -10.14 14.99
C VAL A 145 0.04 -9.68 16.37
N LEU A 146 -0.69 -10.08 17.41
CA LEU A 146 -0.38 -9.75 18.80
C LEU A 146 -0.11 -11.06 19.55
N ASN A 147 1.07 -11.20 20.13
CA ASN A 147 1.46 -12.41 20.85
C ASN A 147 0.84 -12.46 22.23
N GLU A 148 0.37 -13.63 22.64
CA GLU A 148 -0.21 -13.85 23.96
C GLU A 148 0.81 -13.57 25.08
N LEU A 149 0.35 -12.93 26.15
CA LEU A 149 1.09 -12.84 27.42
C LEU A 149 0.73 -13.96 28.38
N SER A 150 -0.51 -14.44 28.30
CA SER A 150 -1.07 -15.51 29.12
C SER A 150 -1.19 -16.80 28.31
N THR A 151 -1.43 -17.90 29.01
CA THR A 151 -1.81 -19.18 28.39
C THR A 151 -3.14 -19.64 28.99
N GLU A 152 -3.65 -20.78 28.53
CA GLU A 152 -4.87 -21.39 29.08
C GLU A 152 -4.77 -21.70 30.57
N THR A 153 -3.56 -22.03 31.07
CA THR A 153 -3.34 -22.46 32.45
C THR A 153 -2.58 -21.44 33.30
N SER A 154 -2.13 -20.31 32.72
CA SER A 154 -1.33 -19.30 33.42
C SER A 154 -1.74 -17.90 33.00
N THR A 155 -2.20 -17.12 33.98
CA THR A 155 -2.56 -15.71 33.81
C THR A 155 -1.36 -14.83 34.11
N TYR A 156 -0.97 -14.01 33.13
CA TYR A 156 0.01 -12.96 33.33
C TYR A 156 -0.57 -11.85 34.21
N SER A 157 0.19 -11.43 35.21
CA SER A 157 -0.16 -10.34 36.11
C SER A 157 0.89 -9.25 36.02
N VAL A 158 0.47 -7.99 35.92
CA VAL A 158 1.36 -6.84 35.84
C VAL A 158 0.91 -5.74 36.81
N ALA A 159 1.88 -5.16 37.51
CA ALA A 159 1.60 -4.00 38.36
C ALA A 159 1.27 -2.78 37.51
N VAL A 160 0.30 -1.97 37.95
CA VAL A 160 -0.08 -0.72 37.26
C VAL A 160 1.05 0.33 37.28
N SER A 161 2.02 0.16 38.16
CA SER A 161 3.26 0.94 38.22
C SER A 161 4.34 0.47 37.23
N ALA A 162 4.17 -0.69 36.60
CA ALA A 162 5.11 -1.27 35.66
C ALA A 162 4.75 -0.97 34.20
N SER A 163 5.69 -1.25 33.30
CA SER A 163 5.43 -1.23 31.85
C SER A 163 4.95 -2.59 31.34
N LEU A 164 4.04 -2.57 30.38
CA LEU A 164 3.56 -3.70 29.63
C LEU A 164 4.38 -3.81 28.33
N SER A 165 5.12 -4.90 28.16
CA SER A 165 5.85 -5.19 26.92
C SER A 165 5.00 -6.08 26.03
N LEU A 166 4.68 -5.59 24.83
CA LEU A 166 3.90 -6.32 23.84
C LEU A 166 4.79 -6.69 22.65
N LYS A 167 4.62 -7.90 22.14
CA LYS A 167 5.32 -8.43 20.97
C LYS A 167 4.34 -8.88 19.91
N GLY A 168 4.78 -8.89 18.67
CA GLY A 168 3.94 -9.29 17.56
C GLY A 168 4.55 -8.92 16.22
N GLU A 169 3.71 -8.86 15.20
CA GLU A 169 4.09 -8.54 13.83
C GLU A 169 3.26 -7.38 13.28
N ASN A 170 3.86 -6.62 12.37
CA ASN A 170 3.21 -5.53 11.63
C ASN A 170 2.68 -4.40 12.52
N PHE A 171 3.32 -4.19 13.67
CA PHE A 171 3.08 -3.03 14.52
C PHE A 171 3.57 -1.77 13.80
N ILE A 172 2.81 -0.67 13.91
CA ILE A 172 3.23 0.63 13.41
C ILE A 172 3.74 1.45 14.60
N PRO A 173 4.97 1.99 14.56
CA PRO A 173 5.57 2.73 15.67
C PRO A 173 5.03 4.17 15.76
N SER A 174 3.72 4.35 15.75
CA SER A 174 3.06 5.65 15.91
C SER A 174 1.94 5.55 16.93
N TYR A 175 1.96 6.44 17.93
CA TYR A 175 0.93 6.55 18.95
C TYR A 175 -0.41 7.07 18.39
N GLU A 176 -0.36 7.89 17.35
CA GLU A 176 -1.56 8.44 16.72
C GLU A 176 -2.33 7.36 15.95
N VAL A 177 -1.58 6.42 15.36
CA VAL A 177 -2.12 5.34 14.52
C VAL A 177 -2.35 4.04 15.30
N THR A 178 -1.42 3.65 16.17
CA THR A 178 -1.46 2.39 16.93
C THR A 178 -1.78 2.63 18.39
N LYS A 179 -2.93 2.13 18.82
CA LYS A 179 -3.46 2.31 20.18
C LYS A 179 -3.62 0.96 20.85
N VAL A 180 -3.28 0.91 22.14
CA VAL A 180 -3.41 -0.30 22.95
C VAL A 180 -4.40 -0.05 24.07
N TYR A 181 -5.30 -1.01 24.26
CA TYR A 181 -6.37 -0.95 25.22
C TYR A 181 -6.39 -2.18 26.13
N ALA A 182 -6.77 -1.98 27.38
CA ALA A 182 -7.35 -3.03 28.20
C ALA A 182 -8.86 -3.05 27.94
N VAL A 183 -9.39 -4.21 27.57
CA VAL A 183 -10.82 -4.41 27.32
C VAL A 183 -11.40 -5.45 28.26
N ASP A 184 -12.68 -5.31 28.61
CA ASP A 184 -13.41 -6.33 29.37
C ASP A 184 -13.79 -7.55 28.50
N ALA A 185 -14.46 -8.53 29.11
CA ALA A 185 -14.92 -9.74 28.43
C ALA A 185 -15.89 -9.43 27.27
N GLN A 186 -16.63 -8.33 27.36
CA GLN A 186 -17.56 -7.85 26.34
C GLN A 186 -16.86 -7.04 25.24
N GLY A 187 -15.56 -6.73 25.38
CA GLY A 187 -14.78 -5.94 24.43
C GLY A 187 -14.88 -4.43 24.65
N ASN A 188 -15.47 -3.96 25.76
CA ASN A 188 -15.50 -2.55 26.07
C ASN A 188 -14.11 -2.08 26.52
N LYS A 189 -13.63 -0.99 25.91
CA LYS A 189 -12.38 -0.32 26.29
C LYS A 189 -12.49 0.26 27.69
N LYS A 190 -11.64 -0.20 28.61
CA LYS A 190 -11.58 0.26 30.01
C LYS A 190 -10.39 1.16 30.27
N TRP A 191 -9.31 0.96 29.53
CA TRP A 191 -8.10 1.74 29.66
C TRP A 191 -7.40 1.86 28.32
N GLN A 192 -6.82 3.03 28.03
CA GLN A 192 -5.90 3.23 26.92
C GLN A 192 -4.50 3.38 27.49
N PHE A 193 -3.58 2.53 27.07
CA PHE A 193 -2.18 2.63 27.48
C PHE A 193 -1.47 3.75 26.71
N GLN A 194 -0.49 4.37 27.35
CA GLN A 194 0.42 5.31 26.72
C GLN A 194 1.67 4.56 26.25
N GLN A 195 2.18 4.87 25.06
CA GLN A 195 3.44 4.30 24.60
C GLN A 195 4.59 4.98 25.36
N TYR A 196 5.52 4.18 25.92
CA TYR A 196 6.58 4.67 26.81
C TYR A 196 7.75 5.33 26.06
N ASN A 197 7.89 5.07 24.76
CA ASN A 197 9.03 5.45 23.93
C ASN A 197 8.56 5.88 22.52
N ASP A 198 9.37 6.69 21.82
CA ASP A 198 9.15 7.23 20.47
C ASP A 198 9.16 6.15 19.36
N GLY A 199 8.43 5.03 19.56
CA GLY A 199 8.29 3.97 18.59
C GLY A 199 8.50 2.56 19.15
N LEU A 200 8.57 1.61 18.22
CA LEU A 200 8.87 0.20 18.48
C LEU A 200 10.37 0.03 18.67
N ASP A 201 10.76 -0.83 19.60
CA ASP A 201 12.13 -1.32 19.65
C ASP A 201 12.36 -2.22 18.44
N LEU A 202 13.11 -1.72 17.46
CA LEU A 202 13.43 -2.41 16.21
C LEU A 202 14.29 -3.66 16.42
N PHE A 203 15.00 -3.78 17.55
CA PHE A 203 15.80 -4.97 17.85
C PHE A 203 14.96 -6.11 18.43
N SER A 204 13.96 -5.78 19.24
CA SER A 204 13.14 -6.78 19.93
C SER A 204 11.74 -6.94 19.33
N PHE A 205 11.40 -6.15 18.30
CA PHE A 205 10.06 -6.02 17.72
C PHE A 205 8.98 -5.91 18.80
N SER A 206 9.28 -5.13 19.84
CA SER A 206 8.41 -4.95 21.00
C SER A 206 8.02 -3.49 21.20
N GLY A 207 6.76 -3.28 21.58
CA GLY A 207 6.27 -2.00 22.09
C GLY A 207 6.22 -2.04 23.60
N LYS A 208 6.70 -0.99 24.26
CA LYS A 208 6.52 -0.81 25.71
C LYS A 208 5.43 0.21 25.95
N TYR A 209 4.48 -0.16 26.79
CA TYR A 209 3.31 0.64 27.10
C TYR A 209 3.24 0.85 28.61
N SER A 210 2.97 2.06 29.05
CA SER A 210 2.68 2.40 30.43
C SER A 210 1.18 2.62 30.59
N PHE A 211 0.70 2.56 31.83
CA PHE A 211 -0.67 2.94 32.12
C PHE A 211 -0.89 4.44 31.89
N GLY A 212 0.16 5.26 32.06
CA GLY A 212 0.06 6.72 31.96
C GLY A 212 -0.65 7.33 33.18
N GLY A 213 -0.45 8.62 33.40
CA GLY A 213 -1.08 9.36 34.50
C GLY A 213 -0.61 8.95 35.91
N ALA A 214 -1.29 9.45 36.95
CA ALA A 214 -1.04 9.02 38.31
C ALA A 214 -1.73 7.67 38.57
N ILE A 215 -1.12 6.80 39.38
CA ILE A 215 -1.68 5.47 39.72
C ILE A 215 -3.12 5.58 40.27
N ALA A 216 -3.42 6.67 40.99
CA ALA A 216 -4.75 6.93 41.55
C ALA A 216 -5.84 7.12 40.47
N ASP A 217 -5.46 7.49 39.25
CA ASP A 217 -6.40 7.74 38.14
C ASP A 217 -6.75 6.46 37.37
N ILE A 218 -6.05 5.35 37.67
CA ILE A 218 -6.24 4.07 36.98
C ILE A 218 -7.48 3.37 37.52
N THR A 219 -8.51 3.32 36.68
CA THR A 219 -9.85 2.76 36.97
C THR A 219 -9.94 1.25 36.78
N LEU A 220 -8.85 0.59 36.41
CA LEU A 220 -8.79 -0.86 36.30
C LEU A 220 -8.85 -1.51 37.69
N GLU A 221 -9.75 -2.48 37.83
CA GLU A 221 -9.95 -3.20 39.08
C GLU A 221 -8.87 -4.27 39.25
N ALA A 222 -8.31 -4.36 40.46
CA ALA A 222 -7.30 -5.36 40.76
C ALA A 222 -7.90 -6.77 40.68
N ASN A 223 -7.09 -7.76 40.29
CA ASN A 223 -7.48 -9.17 40.17
C ASN A 223 -8.70 -9.44 39.24
N THR A 224 -9.02 -8.50 38.36
CA THR A 224 -10.05 -8.66 37.34
C THR A 224 -9.41 -9.05 36.01
N ASP A 225 -10.08 -9.94 35.27
CA ASP A 225 -9.62 -10.40 33.97
C ASP A 225 -9.88 -9.32 32.89
N TYR A 226 -8.81 -8.93 32.20
CA TYR A 226 -8.84 -8.02 31.07
C TYR A 226 -8.11 -8.61 29.87
N TRP A 227 -8.50 -8.24 28.67
CA TRP A 227 -7.79 -8.61 27.45
C TRP A 227 -7.05 -7.42 26.89
N ILE A 228 -5.87 -7.67 26.32
CA ILE A 228 -5.16 -6.65 25.58
C ILE A 228 -5.67 -6.64 24.14
N GLN A 229 -6.06 -5.46 23.70
CA GLN A 229 -6.46 -5.17 22.32
C GLN A 229 -5.53 -4.10 21.76
N MET A 230 -4.96 -4.37 20.58
CA MET A 230 -4.23 -3.39 19.79
C MET A 230 -5.07 -3.03 18.57
N GLU A 231 -5.19 -1.75 18.32
CA GLU A 231 -5.80 -1.17 17.13
C GLU A 231 -4.74 -0.41 16.36
N SER A 232 -4.67 -0.62 15.05
CA SER A 232 -3.77 0.10 14.15
C SER A 232 -4.53 0.35 12.86
N TYR A 233 -4.72 1.62 12.50
CA TYR A 233 -5.61 1.98 11.41
C TYR A 233 -7.02 1.35 11.54
N ASN A 234 -7.44 0.56 10.56
CA ASN A 234 -8.70 -0.19 10.56
C ASN A 234 -8.51 -1.65 11.01
N LEU A 235 -7.33 -2.02 11.48
CA LEU A 235 -7.02 -3.37 11.97
C LEU A 235 -7.16 -3.43 13.49
N THR A 236 -7.59 -4.59 13.97
CA THR A 236 -7.70 -4.89 15.39
C THR A 236 -7.15 -6.28 15.66
N ALA A 237 -6.30 -6.40 16.68
CA ALA A 237 -5.82 -7.66 17.21
C ALA A 237 -6.12 -7.71 18.71
N LYS A 238 -6.77 -8.77 19.17
CA LYS A 238 -7.09 -8.99 20.58
C LYS A 238 -6.46 -10.31 21.02
N MET A 239 -5.80 -10.30 22.17
CA MET A 239 -5.32 -11.53 22.80
C MET A 239 -6.50 -12.45 23.13
N LYS A 240 -6.27 -13.76 23.11
CA LYS A 240 -7.23 -14.78 23.47
C LYS A 240 -7.35 -14.92 24.99
N TYR A 241 -6.23 -14.89 25.70
CA TYR A 241 -6.19 -15.12 27.14
C TYR A 241 -6.13 -13.80 27.92
N PRO A 242 -6.83 -13.71 29.06
CA PRO A 242 -6.83 -12.49 29.86
C PRO A 242 -5.51 -12.31 30.62
N ILE A 243 -5.25 -11.08 31.02
CA ILE A 243 -4.23 -10.70 32.00
C ILE A 243 -4.92 -10.06 33.22
N ARG A 244 -4.17 -9.91 34.31
CA ARG A 244 -4.62 -9.21 35.52
C ARG A 244 -3.71 -8.05 35.87
N PHE A 245 -4.29 -7.07 36.54
CA PHE A 245 -3.56 -5.91 37.06
C PHE A 245 -3.50 -5.94 38.58
N THR A 246 -2.35 -5.51 39.13
CA THR A 246 -2.16 -5.32 40.57
C THR A 246 -1.83 -3.86 40.86
N LYS A 247 -2.41 -3.30 41.92
CA LYS A 247 -2.13 -1.92 42.36
C LYS A 247 -0.92 -1.85 43.28
#